data_AF-A0A6N8L080-F1
#
_entry.id   AF-A0A6N8L080-F1
#
_cell.length_a   1.000
_cell.length_b   1.000
_cell.length_c   1.000
_cell.angle_alpha   90.00
_cell.angle_beta   90.00
_cell.angle_gamma   90.00
#
_symmetry.space_group_name_H-M   'P 1'
#
loop_
_entity.id
_entity.type
_entity.pdbx_description
1 polymer ?
#
loop_
_entity_poly.entity_id
_entity_poly.type
_entity_poly.pdbx_seq_one_letter_code
_entity_poly.pdbx_strand_id
1 'polypeptide(L)'
;MAVKRFKPVTPGTRFRVGADYSDVTTNVPEKSLVVGTNKRSGGRNKSGKMTMRYIGGGHKKAYRLIDFKRDKKDIPATVATIEYDPNRTARIALLHYADGEKRYIIAPAGLTVGQVVIAGESVAPEVGNTMPLASIPLGSIIHNIELNPGQGGSIARSAGTYAQLSARDGKYAIIKLPSGETRMILLTCVATIGSVSNSEKSNQVLGKAGRKRWLGRRPRVRGVAMNPVDHPMGGGEGRSSGGHPRSRTGVLAKGYKTRYKKKTSNRYIIERRKK
;
A
#
# COMPACT_ATOMS: atom_id res chain seq x y z
N MET A 1 3.41 -10.19 -14.68
CA MET A 1 2.33 -9.28 -15.15
C MET A 1 2.95 -8.33 -16.14
N ALA A 2 2.26 -8.00 -17.23
CA ALA A 2 2.82 -7.12 -18.24
C ALA A 2 2.22 -5.71 -18.14
N VAL A 3 3.00 -4.71 -18.54
CA VAL A 3 2.47 -3.39 -18.80
C VAL A 3 2.09 -3.27 -20.28
N LYS A 4 0.93 -2.69 -20.57
CA LYS A 4 0.46 -2.43 -21.93
C LYS A 4 0.88 -1.04 -22.37
N ARG A 5 1.74 -0.95 -23.39
CA ARG A 5 2.04 0.29 -24.11
C ARG A 5 0.96 0.56 -25.16
N PHE A 6 0.48 1.79 -25.22
CA PHE A 6 -0.57 2.18 -26.18
C PHE A 6 0.04 2.71 -27.48
N LYS A 7 -0.61 2.47 -28.62
CA LYS A 7 -0.24 3.08 -29.89
C LYS A 7 -0.32 4.62 -29.79
N PRO A 8 0.61 5.38 -30.38
CA PRO A 8 0.71 6.84 -30.24
C PRO A 8 -0.32 7.60 -31.11
N VAL A 9 -1.59 7.20 -31.07
CA VAL A 9 -2.68 7.80 -31.86
C VAL A 9 -2.98 9.24 -31.43
N THR A 10 -2.79 9.58 -30.15
CA THR A 10 -2.99 10.93 -29.62
C THR A 10 -1.78 11.37 -28.79
N PRO A 11 -1.56 12.69 -28.61
CA PRO A 11 -0.48 13.18 -27.74
C PRO A 11 -0.56 12.62 -26.31
N GLY A 12 -1.78 12.44 -25.79
CA GLY A 12 -2.01 11.90 -24.44
C GLY A 12 -1.82 10.38 -24.32
N THR A 13 -1.77 9.64 -25.43
CA THR A 13 -1.53 8.18 -25.45
C THR A 13 -0.09 7.81 -25.82
N ARG A 14 0.67 8.70 -26.46
CA ARG A 14 2.07 8.47 -26.90
C ARG A 14 2.98 7.86 -25.83
N PHE A 15 2.92 8.38 -24.60
CA PHE A 15 3.73 7.92 -23.46
C PHE A 15 2.93 7.10 -22.44
N ARG A 16 1.68 6.74 -22.76
CA ARG A 16 0.81 6.04 -21.81
C ARG A 16 1.22 4.58 -21.71
N VAL A 17 1.42 4.14 -20.48
CA VAL A 17 1.66 2.73 -20.13
C VAL A 17 0.63 2.33 -19.08
N GLY A 18 -0.17 1.31 -19.37
CA GLY A 18 -1.25 0.82 -18.49
C GLY A 18 -0.94 -0.57 -17.94
N ALA A 19 -1.75 -1.03 -16.98
CA ALA A 19 -1.81 -2.46 -16.68
C ALA A 19 -2.53 -3.19 -17.82
N ASP A 20 -2.12 -4.43 -18.06
CA ASP A 20 -2.78 -5.39 -18.96
C ASP A 20 -4.07 -5.97 -18.37
N TYR A 21 -4.15 -6.09 -17.03
CA TYR A 21 -5.27 -6.69 -16.28
C TYR A 21 -5.54 -8.17 -16.64
N SER A 22 -4.56 -8.87 -17.19
CA SER A 22 -4.64 -10.29 -17.55
C SER A 22 -4.85 -11.20 -16.33
N ASP A 23 -4.42 -10.73 -15.15
CA ASP A 23 -4.55 -11.40 -13.86
C ASP A 23 -5.93 -11.23 -13.19
N VAL A 24 -6.79 -10.37 -13.74
CA VAL A 24 -8.11 -10.09 -13.17
C VAL A 24 -9.13 -11.03 -13.79
N THR A 25 -9.66 -11.91 -12.97
CA THR A 25 -10.58 -12.99 -13.37
C THR A 25 -12.05 -12.57 -13.45
N THR A 26 -12.43 -11.50 -12.75
CA THR A 26 -13.81 -11.04 -12.68
C THR A 26 -13.86 -9.52 -12.54
N ASN A 27 -14.90 -8.92 -13.14
CA ASN A 27 -15.19 -7.49 -13.10
C ASN A 27 -16.28 -7.11 -12.09
N VAL A 28 -17.03 -8.09 -11.55
CA VAL A 28 -18.10 -7.89 -10.57
C VAL A 28 -17.61 -8.22 -9.16
N PRO A 29 -17.68 -7.29 -8.19
CA PRO A 29 -17.32 -7.58 -6.81
C PRO A 29 -18.45 -8.31 -6.05
N GLU A 30 -18.10 -9.03 -4.99
CA GLU A 30 -19.03 -9.69 -4.08
C GLU A 30 -19.86 -8.64 -3.31
N LYS A 31 -21.17 -8.59 -3.56
CA LYS A 31 -22.07 -7.53 -3.09
C LYS A 31 -22.09 -7.38 -1.56
N SER A 32 -22.02 -8.48 -0.81
CA SER A 32 -22.03 -8.50 0.65
C SER A 32 -20.76 -7.87 1.28
N LEU A 33 -19.64 -7.89 0.55
CA LEU A 33 -18.35 -7.37 1.01
C LEU A 33 -18.04 -5.96 0.48
N VAL A 34 -18.99 -5.36 -0.27
CA VAL A 34 -18.89 -3.99 -0.74
C VAL A 34 -19.65 -3.08 0.21
N VAL A 35 -18.91 -2.25 0.94
CA VAL A 35 -19.48 -1.17 1.74
C VAL A 35 -19.64 0.06 0.87
N GLY A 36 -20.68 0.84 1.18
CA GLY A 36 -21.08 2.06 0.48
C GLY A 36 -19.91 3.01 0.16
N THR A 37 -20.19 3.99 -0.71
CA THR A 37 -19.15 4.87 -1.23
C THR A 37 -18.44 5.60 -0.09
N ASN A 38 -17.13 5.39 0.04
CA ASN A 38 -16.29 6.16 0.96
C ASN A 38 -16.54 7.66 0.73
N LYS A 39 -17.20 8.33 1.70
CA LYS A 39 -17.42 9.78 1.67
C LYS A 39 -16.06 10.44 1.48
N ARG A 40 -15.87 11.12 0.35
CA ARG A 40 -14.59 11.75 0.04
C ARG A 40 -14.48 13.05 0.82
N SER A 41 -13.47 13.13 1.67
CA SER A 41 -13.17 14.34 2.41
C SER A 41 -12.68 15.50 1.52
N GLY A 42 -12.13 15.19 0.33
CA GLY A 42 -11.45 16.21 -0.50
C GLY A 42 -10.26 16.85 0.22
N GLY A 43 -9.69 16.18 1.23
CA GLY A 43 -8.62 16.73 2.07
C GLY A 43 -9.08 17.62 3.21
N ARG A 44 -10.37 17.65 3.53
CA ARG A 44 -10.95 18.37 4.67
C ARG A 44 -11.04 17.51 5.94
N ASN A 45 -10.97 18.14 7.11
CA ASN A 45 -11.19 17.49 8.41
C ASN A 45 -12.68 17.61 8.85
N LYS A 46 -12.99 17.17 10.08
CA LYS A 46 -14.35 17.22 10.64
C LYS A 46 -14.95 18.64 10.75
N SER A 47 -14.12 19.67 10.89
CA SER A 47 -14.58 21.08 10.94
C SER A 47 -14.69 21.72 9.55
N GLY A 48 -14.51 20.95 8.47
CA GLY A 48 -14.56 21.45 7.09
C GLY A 48 -13.30 22.16 6.60
N LYS A 49 -12.30 22.37 7.46
CA LYS A 49 -11.03 23.02 7.09
C LYS A 49 -10.19 22.08 6.23
N MET A 50 -9.58 22.62 5.17
CA MET A 50 -8.64 21.87 4.32
C MET A 50 -7.31 21.65 5.06
N THR A 51 -7.03 20.40 5.44
CA THR A 51 -5.78 20.03 6.13
C THR A 51 -4.78 19.37 5.17
N MET A 52 -5.27 18.57 4.23
CA MET A 52 -4.46 17.93 3.19
C MET A 52 -4.76 18.54 1.83
N ARG A 53 -3.79 19.26 1.29
CA ARG A 53 -3.91 19.91 -0.02
C ARG A 53 -3.80 18.89 -1.16
N TYR A 54 -4.27 19.30 -2.33
CA TYR A 54 -4.13 18.58 -3.60
C TYR A 54 -4.90 17.25 -3.71
N ILE A 55 -5.82 16.99 -2.79
CA ILE A 55 -6.73 15.84 -2.86
C ILE A 55 -8.12 16.36 -3.25
N GLY A 56 -8.84 15.64 -4.11
CA GLY A 56 -10.21 15.98 -4.50
C GLY A 56 -10.59 15.52 -5.90
N GLY A 57 -11.90 15.37 -6.14
CA GLY A 57 -12.46 14.85 -7.39
C GLY A 57 -12.30 13.34 -7.53
N GLY A 58 -12.06 12.89 -8.76
CA GLY A 58 -11.86 11.48 -9.14
C GLY A 58 -13.15 10.68 -9.31
N HIS A 59 -13.07 9.51 -9.93
CA HIS A 59 -14.23 8.63 -10.15
C HIS A 59 -14.73 8.05 -8.83
N LYS A 60 -16.04 8.01 -8.55
CA LYS A 60 -16.64 7.43 -7.32
C LYS A 60 -16.16 5.98 -7.08
N LYS A 61 -15.92 5.59 -5.82
CA LYS A 61 -15.39 4.26 -5.47
C LYS A 61 -16.18 3.67 -4.31
N ALA A 62 -16.56 2.41 -4.44
CA ALA A 62 -17.06 1.62 -3.32
C ALA A 62 -15.88 1.01 -2.55
N TYR A 63 -16.04 0.82 -1.24
CA TYR A 63 -15.01 0.21 -0.42
C TYR A 63 -15.22 -1.30 -0.35
N ARG A 64 -14.13 -2.06 -0.42
CA ARG A 64 -14.16 -3.51 -0.25
C ARG A 64 -13.58 -3.85 1.11
N LEU A 65 -14.35 -4.62 1.89
CA LEU A 65 -13.94 -5.12 3.18
C LEU A 65 -12.86 -6.17 2.97
N ILE A 66 -11.64 -5.84 3.39
CA ILE A 66 -10.50 -6.77 3.32
C ILE A 66 -10.23 -7.26 4.72
N ASP A 67 -10.08 -8.58 4.83
CA ASP A 67 -9.58 -9.23 6.02
C ASP A 67 -8.06 -9.03 6.12
N PHE A 68 -7.66 -8.14 7.02
CA PHE A 68 -6.27 -7.93 7.37
C PHE A 68 -5.82 -8.79 8.54
N LYS A 69 -6.75 -9.40 9.29
CA LYS A 69 -6.44 -10.13 10.53
C LYS A 69 -6.15 -11.61 10.27
N ARG A 70 -6.85 -12.21 9.30
CA ARG A 70 -6.78 -13.65 9.02
C ARG A 70 -7.02 -14.46 10.30
N ASP A 71 -8.04 -14.07 11.05
CA ASP A 71 -8.38 -14.60 12.38
C ASP A 71 -9.06 -15.97 12.34
N LYS A 72 -9.61 -16.39 11.19
CA LYS A 72 -10.05 -17.77 10.95
C LYS A 72 -8.86 -18.72 10.84
N LYS A 73 -8.39 -19.19 11.99
CA LYS A 73 -7.32 -20.19 12.10
C LYS A 73 -7.83 -21.58 11.74
N ASP A 74 -6.99 -22.35 11.05
CA ASP A 74 -7.14 -23.76 10.69
C ASP A 74 -8.39 -24.09 9.85
N ILE A 75 -9.06 -23.08 9.29
CA ILE A 75 -10.15 -23.24 8.32
C ILE A 75 -9.60 -22.97 6.92
N PRO A 76 -9.56 -23.99 6.03
CA PRO A 76 -9.11 -23.80 4.66
C PRO A 76 -10.10 -22.93 3.88
N ALA A 77 -9.57 -22.10 2.99
CA ALA A 77 -10.36 -21.29 2.08
C ALA A 77 -9.85 -21.43 0.65
N THR A 78 -10.76 -21.62 -0.29
CA THR A 78 -10.45 -21.73 -1.71
C THR A 78 -10.48 -20.36 -2.35
N VAL A 79 -9.48 -20.04 -3.17
CA VAL A 79 -9.44 -18.80 -3.95
C VAL A 79 -10.46 -18.88 -5.07
N ALA A 80 -11.54 -18.11 -4.96
CA ALA A 80 -12.62 -18.10 -5.94
C ALA A 80 -12.30 -17.18 -7.13
N THR A 81 -11.85 -15.95 -6.87
CA THR A 81 -11.55 -14.96 -7.91
C THR A 81 -10.40 -14.05 -7.49
N ILE A 82 -9.69 -13.52 -8.48
CA ILE A 82 -8.73 -12.42 -8.35
C ILE A 82 -9.33 -11.19 -9.01
N GLU A 83 -9.39 -10.08 -8.26
CA GLU A 83 -10.12 -8.87 -8.66
C GLU A 83 -9.25 -7.59 -8.62
N TYR A 84 -9.62 -6.62 -9.48
CA TYR A 84 -9.09 -5.26 -9.42
C TYR A 84 -9.77 -4.44 -8.32
N ASP A 85 -9.01 -3.87 -7.39
CA ASP A 85 -9.54 -2.97 -6.36
C ASP A 85 -9.16 -1.49 -6.58
N PRO A 86 -10.14 -0.57 -6.65
CA PRO A 86 -9.86 0.84 -6.89
C PRO A 86 -9.31 1.60 -5.68
N ASN A 87 -9.35 1.06 -4.47
CA ASN A 87 -8.94 1.74 -3.24
C ASN A 87 -7.47 1.51 -2.86
N ARG A 88 -6.80 0.58 -3.54
CA ARG A 88 -5.45 0.10 -3.23
C ARG A 88 -4.68 -0.16 -4.53
N THR A 89 -3.39 -0.45 -4.39
CA THR A 89 -2.51 -0.74 -5.54
C THR A 89 -2.48 -2.22 -5.89
N ALA A 90 -2.52 -3.09 -4.89
CA ALA A 90 -2.51 -4.54 -5.05
C ALA A 90 -3.84 -5.07 -5.61
N ARG A 91 -3.82 -6.30 -6.15
CA ARG A 91 -5.05 -7.06 -6.39
C ARG A 91 -5.59 -7.61 -5.07
N ILE A 92 -6.85 -7.99 -5.10
CA ILE A 92 -7.48 -8.71 -4.00
C ILE A 92 -7.95 -10.07 -4.50
N ALA A 93 -7.97 -11.04 -3.61
CA ALA A 93 -8.51 -12.36 -3.89
C ALA A 93 -9.75 -12.58 -3.03
N LEU A 94 -10.83 -13.05 -3.64
CA LEU A 94 -12.03 -13.53 -2.93
C LEU A 94 -11.76 -14.96 -2.48
N LEU A 95 -11.94 -15.20 -1.19
CA LEU A 95 -11.83 -16.51 -0.59
C LEU A 95 -13.21 -17.03 -0.23
N HIS A 96 -13.47 -18.31 -0.53
CA HIS A 96 -14.59 -19.07 -0.01
C HIS A 96 -14.06 -20.03 1.06
N TYR A 97 -14.39 -19.75 2.32
CA TYR A 97 -14.02 -20.64 3.43
C TYR A 97 -14.89 -21.90 3.41
N ALA A 98 -14.35 -22.99 3.96
CA ALA A 98 -15.10 -24.25 4.11
C ALA A 98 -16.37 -24.09 4.98
N ASP A 99 -16.42 -23.10 5.86
CA ASP A 99 -17.60 -22.77 6.67
C ASP A 99 -18.66 -21.92 5.95
N GLY A 100 -18.45 -21.61 4.66
CA GLY A 100 -19.39 -20.85 3.83
C GLY A 100 -19.19 -19.34 3.87
N GLU A 101 -18.34 -18.79 4.75
CA GLU A 101 -18.07 -17.36 4.75
C GLU A 101 -17.17 -16.96 3.57
N LYS A 102 -17.42 -15.76 3.05
CA LYS A 102 -16.59 -15.16 2.01
C LYS A 102 -15.81 -13.99 2.58
N ARG A 103 -14.52 -13.88 2.23
CA ARG A 103 -13.70 -12.73 2.60
C ARG A 103 -12.76 -12.34 1.48
N TYR A 104 -12.43 -11.06 1.41
CA TYR A 104 -11.33 -10.61 0.57
C TYR A 104 -10.03 -10.58 1.35
N ILE A 105 -8.96 -11.03 0.72
CA ILE A 105 -7.57 -10.81 1.18
C ILE A 105 -6.80 -9.99 0.15
N ILE A 106 -5.66 -9.42 0.56
CA ILE A 106 -4.68 -8.94 -0.43
C ILE A 106 -4.14 -10.16 -1.16
N ALA A 107 -4.17 -10.12 -2.49
CA ALA A 107 -3.63 -11.23 -3.29
C ALA A 107 -2.09 -11.20 -3.26
N PRO A 108 -1.43 -12.29 -2.87
CA PRO A 108 0.00 -12.49 -3.08
C PRO A 108 0.33 -12.66 -4.56
N ALA A 109 1.59 -12.46 -4.93
CA ALA A 109 2.10 -12.79 -6.26
C ALA A 109 2.18 -14.32 -6.42
N GLY A 110 1.68 -14.84 -7.55
CA GLY A 110 1.66 -16.28 -7.83
C GLY A 110 0.44 -17.03 -7.29
N LEU A 111 -0.45 -16.36 -6.54
CA LEU A 111 -1.71 -16.95 -6.11
C LEU A 111 -2.61 -17.21 -7.34
N THR A 112 -3.15 -18.42 -7.44
CA THR A 112 -4.02 -18.86 -8.55
C THR A 112 -5.45 -19.12 -8.07
N VAL A 113 -6.42 -19.04 -8.99
CA VAL A 113 -7.81 -19.42 -8.70
C VAL A 113 -7.89 -20.94 -8.52
N GLY A 114 -8.65 -21.38 -7.52
CA GLY A 114 -8.76 -22.79 -7.12
C GLY A 114 -7.73 -23.22 -6.07
N GLN A 115 -6.69 -22.41 -5.82
CA GLN A 115 -5.72 -22.71 -4.77
C GLN A 115 -6.36 -22.62 -3.38
N VAL A 116 -5.99 -23.54 -2.49
CA VAL A 116 -6.41 -23.52 -1.09
C VAL A 116 -5.39 -22.74 -0.27
N VAL A 117 -5.88 -21.81 0.56
CA VAL A 117 -5.07 -21.04 1.51
C VAL A 117 -5.62 -21.20 2.91
N ILE A 118 -4.74 -21.27 3.90
CA ILE A 118 -5.09 -21.46 5.29
C ILE A 118 -4.28 -20.51 6.18
N ALA A 119 -4.85 -20.14 7.32
CA ALA A 119 -4.16 -19.37 8.34
C ALA A 119 -4.03 -20.24 9.58
N GLY A 120 -2.89 -20.26 10.26
CA GLY A 120 -2.70 -21.15 11.41
C GLY A 120 -1.25 -21.21 11.87
N GLU A 121 -1.01 -21.88 12.98
CA GLU A 121 0.33 -22.04 13.57
C GLU A 121 1.13 -23.18 12.94
N SER A 122 0.46 -24.30 12.63
CA SER A 122 1.04 -25.54 12.10
C SER A 122 0.83 -25.70 10.60
N VAL A 123 0.86 -24.59 9.87
CA VAL A 123 0.55 -24.54 8.43
C VAL A 123 1.83 -24.61 7.60
N ALA A 124 1.78 -25.25 6.42
CA ALA A 124 2.90 -25.25 5.49
C ALA A 124 3.22 -23.81 4.98
N PRO A 125 4.50 -23.43 4.86
CA PRO A 125 4.92 -22.08 4.45
C PRO A 125 4.76 -21.86 2.93
N GLU A 126 3.54 -22.00 2.44
CA GLU A 126 3.16 -21.80 1.04
C GLU A 126 2.60 -20.40 0.80
N VAL A 127 2.65 -19.94 -0.45
CA VAL A 127 2.18 -18.60 -0.84
C VAL A 127 0.69 -18.42 -0.52
N GLY A 128 0.37 -17.37 0.23
CA GLY A 128 -1.01 -17.06 0.66
C GLY A 128 -1.37 -17.61 2.04
N ASN A 129 -0.60 -18.55 2.58
CA ASN A 129 -0.78 -19.00 3.95
C ASN A 129 -0.30 -17.94 4.94
N THR A 130 -1.02 -17.83 6.06
CA THR A 130 -0.73 -16.85 7.11
C THR A 130 -0.39 -17.57 8.40
N MET A 131 0.71 -17.18 9.04
CA MET A 131 1.21 -17.84 10.23
C MET A 131 1.96 -16.85 11.13
N PRO A 132 2.13 -17.16 12.42
CA PRO A 132 2.94 -16.33 13.31
C PRO A 132 4.41 -16.27 12.88
N LEU A 133 5.07 -15.16 13.17
CA LEU A 133 6.51 -14.98 12.87
C LEU A 133 7.39 -16.04 13.58
N ALA A 134 6.90 -16.63 14.66
CA ALA A 134 7.51 -17.78 15.34
C ALA A 134 7.56 -19.06 14.49
N SER A 135 6.61 -19.27 13.59
CA SER A 135 6.53 -20.49 12.75
C SER A 135 7.15 -20.29 11.37
N ILE A 136 7.20 -19.06 10.84
CA ILE A 136 7.71 -18.76 9.49
C ILE A 136 9.21 -19.09 9.35
N PRO A 137 9.65 -19.93 8.40
CA PRO A 137 11.07 -20.21 8.20
C PRO A 137 11.91 -18.94 7.99
N LEU A 138 13.12 -18.92 8.56
CA LEU A 138 14.05 -17.80 8.38
C LEU A 138 14.39 -17.60 6.90
N GLY A 139 14.63 -16.36 6.49
CA GLY A 139 14.89 -15.99 5.10
C GLY A 139 13.65 -15.86 4.23
N SER A 140 12.47 -16.32 4.68
CA SER A 140 11.23 -16.27 3.92
C SER A 140 10.80 -14.85 3.55
N ILE A 141 10.20 -14.74 2.37
CA ILE A 141 9.57 -13.51 1.89
C ILE A 141 8.13 -13.46 2.42
N ILE A 142 7.81 -12.37 3.10
CA ILE A 142 6.52 -12.19 3.77
C ILE A 142 5.89 -10.83 3.46
N HIS A 143 4.57 -10.75 3.57
CA HIS A 143 3.82 -9.51 3.41
C HIS A 143 2.65 -9.44 4.41
N ASN A 144 1.95 -8.30 4.42
CA ASN A 144 0.81 -8.04 5.30
C ASN A 144 1.11 -8.30 6.80
N ILE A 145 2.25 -7.80 7.27
CA ILE A 145 2.79 -8.11 8.60
C ILE A 145 2.10 -7.25 9.66
N GLU A 146 1.70 -7.86 10.77
CA GLU A 146 1.19 -7.15 11.93
C GLU A 146 2.28 -6.34 12.64
N LEU A 147 1.94 -5.15 13.14
CA LEU A 147 2.85 -4.38 13.99
C LEU A 147 2.69 -4.77 15.47
N ASN A 148 1.45 -5.01 15.89
CA ASN A 148 1.10 -5.54 17.20
C ASN A 148 0.16 -6.74 17.00
N PRO A 149 0.22 -7.76 17.87
CA PRO A 149 -0.60 -8.97 17.73
C PRO A 149 -2.10 -8.65 17.68
N GLY A 150 -2.82 -9.20 16.70
CA GLY A 150 -4.27 -9.06 16.55
C GLY A 150 -4.75 -7.71 16.02
N GLN A 151 -3.84 -6.78 15.72
CA GLN A 151 -4.19 -5.49 15.10
C GLN A 151 -4.57 -5.65 13.61
N GLY A 152 -4.16 -6.74 12.98
CA GLY A 152 -4.21 -6.94 11.54
C GLY A 152 -2.99 -6.37 10.81
N GLY A 153 -2.75 -6.92 9.63
CA GLY A 153 -1.61 -6.60 8.79
C GLY A 153 -1.54 -5.12 8.43
N SER A 154 -0.39 -4.51 8.67
CA SER A 154 -0.16 -3.07 8.51
C SER A 154 1.02 -2.75 7.61
N ILE A 155 2.03 -3.62 7.57
CA ILE A 155 3.30 -3.47 6.87
C ILE A 155 3.29 -4.30 5.58
N ALA A 156 3.97 -3.82 4.53
CA ALA A 156 4.11 -4.51 3.23
C ALA A 156 2.75 -4.88 2.60
N ARG A 157 1.91 -3.88 2.32
CA ARG A 157 0.57 -4.06 1.72
C ARG A 157 0.43 -3.48 0.30
N SER A 158 1.43 -2.72 -0.15
CA SER A 158 1.37 -2.11 -1.48
C SER A 158 1.76 -3.13 -2.52
N ALA A 159 1.25 -2.95 -3.73
CA ALA A 159 1.62 -3.75 -4.89
C ALA A 159 3.14 -3.92 -5.02
N GLY A 160 3.59 -5.17 -5.20
CA GLY A 160 5.01 -5.55 -5.33
C GLY A 160 5.84 -5.46 -4.05
N THR A 161 5.28 -5.01 -2.92
CA THR A 161 6.06 -4.92 -1.68
C THR A 161 6.16 -6.26 -0.97
N TYR A 162 7.26 -6.45 -0.27
CA TYR A 162 7.52 -7.59 0.60
C TYR A 162 8.50 -7.17 1.70
N ALA A 163 8.59 -7.99 2.73
CA ALA A 163 9.63 -7.93 3.74
C ALA A 163 10.31 -9.30 3.84
N GLN A 164 11.45 -9.35 4.51
CA GLN A 164 12.16 -10.60 4.74
C GLN A 164 12.36 -10.83 6.24
N LEU A 165 12.06 -12.04 6.69
CA LEU A 165 12.39 -12.47 8.04
C LEU A 165 13.88 -12.82 8.12
N SER A 166 14.67 -12.02 8.84
CA SER A 166 16.12 -12.19 8.88
C SER A 166 16.57 -13.11 10.01
N ALA A 167 16.10 -12.85 11.24
CA ALA A 167 16.49 -13.59 12.43
C ALA A 167 15.38 -13.55 13.48
N ARG A 168 15.52 -14.37 14.52
CA ARG A 168 14.68 -14.33 15.72
C ARG A 168 15.60 -14.14 16.92
N ASP A 169 15.26 -13.20 17.77
CA ASP A 169 16.01 -12.85 18.97
C ASP A 169 15.05 -12.70 20.16
N GLY A 170 15.13 -13.65 21.10
CA GLY A 170 14.25 -13.74 22.25
C GLY A 170 12.77 -13.70 21.86
N LYS A 171 12.07 -12.63 22.24
CA LYS A 171 10.63 -12.43 22.00
C LYS A 171 10.32 -11.76 20.66
N TYR A 172 11.34 -11.36 19.90
CA TYR A 172 11.17 -10.57 18.67
C TYR A 172 11.73 -11.28 17.44
N ALA A 173 11.08 -11.09 16.31
CA ALA A 173 11.58 -11.33 14.97
C ALA A 173 12.24 -10.05 14.43
N ILE A 174 13.41 -10.21 13.81
CA ILE A 174 14.11 -9.16 13.08
C ILE A 174 13.68 -9.23 11.62
N ILE A 175 13.03 -8.16 11.14
CA ILE A 175 12.46 -8.09 9.80
C ILE A 175 13.06 -6.91 9.04
N LYS A 176 13.49 -7.20 7.80
CA LYS A 176 13.90 -6.18 6.83
C LYS A 176 12.67 -5.70 6.04
N LEU A 177 12.27 -4.46 6.28
CA LEU A 177 11.08 -3.84 5.71
C LEU A 177 11.27 -3.47 4.23
N PRO A 178 10.18 -3.24 3.46
CA PRO A 178 10.26 -2.77 2.07
C PRO A 178 11.04 -1.45 1.90
N SER A 179 11.13 -0.64 2.96
CA SER A 179 11.91 0.60 2.95
C SER A 179 13.41 0.39 3.12
N GLY A 180 13.88 -0.84 3.36
CA GLY A 180 15.24 -1.14 3.78
C GLY A 180 15.54 -0.84 5.27
N GLU A 181 14.51 -0.55 6.07
CA GLU A 181 14.65 -0.42 7.54
C GLU A 181 14.62 -1.82 8.16
N THR A 182 15.52 -2.08 9.13
CA THR A 182 15.53 -3.33 9.89
C THR A 182 14.90 -3.08 11.27
N ARG A 183 13.83 -3.80 11.57
CA ARG A 183 13.00 -3.58 12.77
C ARG A 183 12.68 -4.90 13.47
N MET A 184 12.62 -4.83 14.80
CA MET A 184 12.10 -5.87 15.69
C MET A 184 10.57 -5.82 15.77
N ILE A 185 9.92 -6.97 15.61
CA ILE A 185 8.46 -7.18 15.72
C ILE A 185 8.23 -8.41 16.60
N LEU A 186 7.17 -8.44 17.41
CA LEU A 186 6.90 -9.57 18.31
C LEU A 186 6.69 -10.87 17.53
N LEU A 187 7.20 -11.99 18.06
CA LEU A 187 7.06 -13.31 17.42
C LEU A 187 5.60 -13.78 17.27
N THR A 188 4.70 -13.27 18.11
CA THR A 188 3.26 -13.56 18.10
C THR A 188 2.49 -12.81 17.01
N CYS A 189 3.09 -11.79 16.38
CA CYS A 189 2.50 -11.14 15.21
C CYS A 189 2.39 -12.13 14.06
N VAL A 190 1.34 -12.02 13.25
CA VAL A 190 1.19 -12.83 12.03
C VAL A 190 1.68 -12.12 10.78
N ALA A 191 2.08 -12.92 9.79
CA ALA A 191 2.39 -12.47 8.45
C ALA A 191 1.98 -13.53 7.40
N THR A 192 1.74 -13.08 6.18
CA THR A 192 1.37 -13.94 5.05
C THR A 192 2.62 -14.22 4.21
N ILE A 193 2.84 -15.48 3.84
CA ILE A 193 3.95 -15.89 2.99
C ILE A 193 3.76 -15.35 1.56
N GLY A 194 4.85 -14.89 0.95
CA GLY A 194 4.91 -14.37 -0.41
C GLY A 194 5.03 -12.85 -0.47
N SER A 195 5.15 -12.33 -1.68
CA SER A 195 5.14 -10.88 -1.97
C SER A 195 3.76 -10.43 -2.43
N VAL A 196 3.45 -9.14 -2.34
CA VAL A 196 2.15 -8.61 -2.79
C VAL A 196 2.07 -8.59 -4.32
N SER A 197 0.90 -8.95 -4.87
CA SER A 197 0.60 -8.90 -6.31
C SER A 197 0.82 -7.53 -6.96
N ASN A 198 0.76 -7.50 -8.29
CA ASN A 198 0.88 -6.30 -9.13
C ASN A 198 2.24 -5.55 -9.03
N SER A 199 3.35 -6.30 -9.05
CA SER A 199 4.72 -5.73 -8.99
C SER A 199 4.99 -4.62 -10.00
N GLU A 200 4.48 -4.76 -11.23
CA GLU A 200 4.61 -3.80 -12.31
C GLU A 200 3.86 -2.47 -12.12
N LYS A 201 3.21 -2.27 -10.96
CA LYS A 201 2.46 -1.03 -10.68
C LYS A 201 3.33 0.22 -10.78
N SER A 202 4.61 0.13 -10.41
CA SER A 202 5.58 1.24 -10.50
C SER A 202 5.89 1.65 -11.95
N ASN A 203 5.81 0.70 -12.89
CA ASN A 203 6.20 0.90 -14.29
C ASN A 203 5.07 1.53 -15.12
N GLN A 204 3.91 1.81 -14.51
CA GLN A 204 2.78 2.47 -15.16
C GLN A 204 3.01 3.97 -15.32
N VAL A 205 2.83 4.46 -16.55
CA VAL A 205 2.92 5.88 -16.89
C VAL A 205 1.53 6.45 -17.19
N LEU A 206 1.16 7.53 -16.50
CA LEU A 206 -0.19 8.11 -16.61
C LEU A 206 -0.48 8.68 -18.01
N GLY A 207 0.54 9.20 -18.70
CA GLY A 207 0.48 9.75 -20.06
C GLY A 207 -0.17 11.14 -20.19
N LYS A 208 -1.19 11.45 -19.37
CA LYS A 208 -1.90 12.74 -19.40
C LYS A 208 -2.31 13.26 -18.02
N ALA A 209 -2.42 14.58 -17.89
CA ALA A 209 -2.84 15.25 -16.65
C ALA A 209 -4.23 14.80 -16.18
N GLY A 210 -5.18 14.60 -17.11
CA GLY A 210 -6.53 14.13 -16.80
C GLY A 210 -6.57 12.82 -16.01
N ARG A 211 -5.65 11.88 -16.29
CA ARG A 211 -5.59 10.61 -15.55
C ARG A 211 -5.20 10.80 -14.09
N LYS A 212 -4.37 11.80 -13.79
CA LYS A 212 -4.05 12.20 -12.40
C LYS A 212 -5.28 12.78 -11.69
N ARG A 213 -6.14 13.52 -12.41
CA ARG A 213 -7.42 14.01 -11.88
C ARG A 213 -8.40 12.87 -11.58
N TRP A 214 -8.47 11.85 -12.44
CA TRP A 214 -9.32 10.66 -12.22
C TRP A 214 -8.94 9.89 -10.95
N LEU A 215 -7.66 9.91 -10.57
CA LEU A 215 -7.16 9.34 -9.31
C LEU A 215 -7.49 10.19 -8.06
N GLY A 216 -8.18 11.33 -8.22
CA GLY A 216 -8.53 12.22 -7.11
C GLY A 216 -7.37 13.13 -6.67
N ARG A 217 -6.38 13.37 -7.55
CA ARG A 217 -5.26 14.27 -7.29
C ARG A 217 -5.48 15.58 -8.06
N ARG A 218 -5.45 16.71 -7.35
CA ARG A 218 -5.51 18.07 -7.90
C ARG A 218 -4.11 18.56 -8.28
N PRO A 219 -3.97 19.56 -9.17
CA PRO A 219 -2.67 20.14 -9.51
C PRO A 219 -1.98 20.71 -8.26
N ARG A 220 -0.64 20.61 -8.24
CA ARG A 220 0.20 21.18 -7.20
C ARG A 220 0.96 22.36 -7.79
N VAL A 221 0.73 23.54 -7.23
CA VAL A 221 1.48 24.76 -7.58
C VAL A 221 2.82 24.76 -6.84
N ARG A 222 3.89 25.19 -7.52
CA ARG A 222 5.23 25.31 -6.93
C ARG A 222 5.28 26.54 -6.02
N GLY A 223 5.98 26.45 -4.88
CA GLY A 223 6.12 27.58 -3.95
C GLY A 223 6.81 28.80 -4.56
N VAL A 224 7.72 28.58 -5.52
CA VAL A 224 8.43 29.63 -6.28
C VAL A 224 7.50 30.44 -7.20
N ALA A 225 6.34 29.89 -7.56
CA ALA A 225 5.35 30.57 -8.41
C ALA A 225 4.24 31.24 -7.57
N MET A 226 4.53 31.55 -6.30
CA MET A 226 3.59 32.17 -5.36
C MET A 226 4.14 33.52 -4.88
N ASN A 227 3.29 34.28 -4.19
CA ASN A 227 3.69 35.52 -3.53
C ASN A 227 4.32 35.23 -2.14
N PRO A 228 5.06 36.19 -1.56
CA PRO A 228 5.68 36.02 -0.23
C PRO A 228 4.69 35.66 0.89
N VAL A 229 3.46 36.17 0.82
CA VAL A 229 2.38 35.87 1.78
C VAL A 229 1.95 34.40 1.76
N ASP A 230 2.09 33.74 0.61
CA ASP A 230 1.62 32.37 0.41
C ASP A 230 2.67 31.31 0.75
N HIS A 231 3.95 31.62 0.52
CA HIS A 231 5.03 30.66 0.67
C HIS A 231 6.35 31.35 0.98
N PRO A 232 7.18 30.80 1.90
CA PRO A 232 8.53 31.31 2.19
C PRO A 232 9.54 31.29 1.02
N MET A 233 9.12 30.87 -0.17
CA MET A 233 9.94 30.82 -1.38
C MET A 233 9.30 31.64 -2.51
N GLY A 234 8.21 32.34 -2.22
CA GLY A 234 7.49 33.16 -3.18
C GLY A 234 8.03 34.59 -3.24
N GLY A 235 7.68 35.30 -4.31
CA GLY A 235 8.13 36.66 -4.60
C GLY A 235 9.40 36.75 -5.45
N GLY A 236 9.90 37.98 -5.55
CA GLY A 236 10.97 38.38 -6.47
C GLY A 236 10.42 38.85 -7.82
N GLU A 237 11.10 39.81 -8.45
CA GLU A 237 10.81 40.21 -9.82
C GLU A 237 11.26 39.12 -10.79
N GLY A 238 10.42 38.81 -11.79
CA GLY A 238 10.68 37.74 -12.74
C GLY A 238 10.83 36.36 -12.09
N ARG A 239 11.67 35.49 -12.67
CA ARG A 239 11.87 34.12 -12.19
C ARG A 239 12.98 34.06 -11.15
N SER A 240 12.60 33.81 -9.89
CA SER A 240 13.54 33.68 -8.77
C SER A 240 13.69 32.23 -8.27
N SER A 241 14.74 31.94 -7.51
CA SER A 241 15.07 30.58 -7.01
C SER A 241 14.33 30.21 -5.71
N GLY A 242 14.09 31.20 -4.82
CA GLY A 242 13.43 31.01 -3.52
C GLY A 242 14.36 30.56 -2.38
N GLY A 243 15.68 30.55 -2.59
CA GLY A 243 16.69 30.26 -1.57
C GLY A 243 16.65 28.83 -1.05
N HIS A 244 16.88 28.66 0.27
CA HIS A 244 16.81 27.35 0.91
C HIS A 244 15.39 26.75 0.80
N PRO A 245 15.24 25.52 0.25
CA PRO A 245 13.93 24.93 0.06
C PRO A 245 13.21 24.67 1.39
N ARG A 246 12.09 25.37 1.59
CA ARG A 246 11.26 25.31 2.78
C ARG A 246 9.85 24.81 2.46
N SER A 247 9.18 24.24 3.45
CA SER A 247 7.74 23.98 3.41
C SER A 247 6.98 25.30 3.59
N ARG A 248 5.66 25.28 3.43
CA ARG A 248 4.80 26.46 3.67
C ARG A 248 4.84 26.94 5.12
N THR A 249 5.24 26.09 6.06
CA THR A 249 5.42 26.44 7.48
C THR A 249 6.88 26.76 7.81
N GLY A 250 7.73 26.98 6.81
CA GLY A 250 9.15 27.35 7.00
C GLY A 250 10.10 26.18 7.30
N VAL A 251 9.60 24.95 7.48
CA VAL A 251 10.43 23.78 7.79
C VAL A 251 11.29 23.39 6.58
N LEU A 252 12.58 23.16 6.77
CA LEU A 252 13.50 22.75 5.71
C LEU A 252 13.05 21.44 5.03
N ALA A 253 13.02 21.44 3.69
CA ALA A 253 12.52 20.31 2.89
C ALA A 253 13.64 19.38 2.38
N LYS A 254 14.91 19.76 2.55
CA LYS A 254 16.09 18.95 2.19
C LYS A 254 16.87 18.61 3.45
N GLY A 255 17.12 17.33 3.69
CA GLY A 255 17.98 16.82 4.78
C GLY A 255 17.39 16.83 6.19
N TYR A 256 16.41 17.69 6.49
CA TYR A 256 15.84 17.81 7.83
C TYR A 256 15.07 16.54 8.26
N LYS A 257 15.50 15.95 9.39
CA LYS A 257 14.90 14.73 9.96
C LYS A 257 13.66 15.10 10.79
N THR A 258 12.46 14.73 10.34
CA THR A 258 11.18 15.04 11.01
C THR A 258 10.74 14.02 12.05
N ARG A 259 11.46 12.89 12.19
CA ARG A 259 11.13 11.86 13.20
C ARG A 259 11.47 12.35 14.60
N TYR A 260 10.50 12.26 15.51
CA TYR A 260 10.71 12.59 16.92
C TYR A 260 11.80 11.72 17.58
N LYS A 261 12.76 12.37 18.25
CA LYS A 261 13.96 11.72 18.80
C LYS A 261 13.66 10.83 20.02
N LYS A 262 12.68 11.20 20.86
CA LYS A 262 12.31 10.45 22.07
C LYS A 262 11.12 9.50 21.86
N LYS A 263 10.85 9.08 20.61
CA LYS A 263 9.74 8.17 20.33
C LYS A 263 10.03 6.79 20.91
N THR A 264 9.10 6.23 21.68
CA THR A 264 9.23 4.92 22.35
C THR A 264 9.57 3.78 21.40
N SER A 265 9.06 3.84 20.16
CA SER A 265 9.32 2.86 19.11
C SER A 265 10.73 2.92 18.51
N ASN A 266 11.60 3.82 18.98
CA ASN A 266 13.00 3.88 18.54
C ASN A 266 13.79 2.66 19.01
N ARG A 267 13.43 2.09 20.18
CA ARG A 267 14.07 0.88 20.72
C ARG A 267 13.95 -0.36 19.83
N TYR A 268 12.92 -0.40 18.97
CA TYR A 268 12.63 -1.53 18.08
C TYR A 268 13.30 -1.42 16.71
N ILE A 269 14.08 -0.37 16.46
CA ILE A 269 14.74 -0.18 15.16
C ILE A 269 16.22 -0.46 15.33
N ILE A 270 16.68 -1.48 14.63
CA ILE A 270 18.08 -1.87 14.58
C ILE A 270 18.79 -0.95 13.58
N GLU A 271 18.21 -0.82 12.38
CA GLU A 271 18.82 -0.06 11.30
C GLU A 271 17.78 0.83 10.60
N ARG A 272 18.12 2.10 10.38
CA ARG A 272 17.28 2.99 9.58
C ARG A 272 17.44 2.69 8.10
N ARG A 273 16.37 2.93 7.34
CA ARG A 273 16.40 2.82 5.87
C ARG A 273 17.66 3.45 5.26
N LYS A 274 18.40 2.64 4.50
CA LYS A 274 19.44 3.10 3.57
C LYS A 274 18.76 3.56 2.27
N LYS A 275 19.27 4.63 1.67
CA LYS A 275 18.74 5.18 0.42
C LYS A 275 19.06 4.26 -0.74
#